data_AF-U2J091-F1
#
_entry.id   AF-U2J091-F1
#
_cell.length_a   1.000
_cell.length_b   1.000
_cell.length_c   1.000
_cell.angle_alpha   90.00
_cell.angle_beta   90.00
_cell.angle_gamma   90.00
#
_symmetry.space_group_name_H-M   'P 1'
#
loop_
_entity.id
_entity.type
_entity.pdbx_description
1 polymer ?
#
loop_
_entity_poly.entity_id
_entity_poly.type
_entity_poly.pdbx_seq_one_letter_code
_entity_poly.pdbx_strand_id
1 'polypeptide(L)'
;MEIYLNVIVRCVAVYLFMLIAIRVFGKKELSQLNTVDVILILLISNAVQNAMVGDDTSLGGGLLAALVLFLVNFFIKRMVLKNKFFQKIVEQKPQVLVHKGKPDFDMLSKIGISADELYEAMREHGVEHIKDVKLAMFEEDGNISIISGESVLKHSVYKRKHNHKNLQGAN
;
A
#
# COMPACT_ATOMS: atom_id res chain seq x y z
N MET A 1 -41.82 -3.64 14.17
CA MET A 1 -41.16 -2.32 14.16
C MET A 1 -39.86 -2.35 14.96
N GLU A 2 -39.89 -2.87 16.20
CA GLU A 2 -38.73 -2.94 17.12
C GLU A 2 -37.46 -3.57 16.52
N ILE A 3 -37.60 -4.67 15.78
CA ILE A 3 -36.46 -5.36 15.13
C ILE A 3 -35.76 -4.44 14.12
N TYR A 4 -36.52 -3.77 13.27
CA TYR A 4 -35.97 -2.85 12.26
C TYR A 4 -35.32 -1.62 12.90
N LEU A 5 -35.92 -1.09 13.97
CA LEU A 5 -35.36 0.05 14.71
C LEU A 5 -34.01 -0.33 15.36
N ASN A 6 -33.92 -1.53 15.96
CA ASN A 6 -32.68 -2.03 16.55
C ASN A 6 -31.57 -2.16 15.50
N VAL A 7 -31.89 -2.72 14.32
CA VAL A 7 -30.94 -2.81 13.20
C VAL A 7 -30.48 -1.42 12.76
N ILE A 8 -31.38 -0.44 12.61
CA ILE A 8 -31.01 0.93 12.24
C ILE A 8 -30.02 1.52 13.25
N VAL A 9 -30.30 1.39 14.56
CA VAL A 9 -29.41 1.91 15.62
C VAL A 9 -28.05 1.21 15.58
N ARG A 10 -28.01 -0.12 15.42
CA ARG A 10 -26.76 -0.89 15.29
C ARG A 10 -25.94 -0.46 14.07
N CYS A 11 -26.59 -0.29 12.91
CA CYS A 11 -25.94 0.19 11.70
C CYS A 11 -25.32 1.59 11.88
N VAL A 12 -26.04 2.52 12.50
CA VAL A 12 -25.53 3.86 12.79
C VAL A 12 -24.36 3.81 13.77
N ALA A 13 -24.46 3.02 14.85
CA ALA A 13 -23.40 2.87 15.84
C ALA A 13 -22.12 2.31 15.22
N VAL A 14 -22.24 1.26 14.41
CA VAL A 14 -21.15 0.67 13.63
C VAL A 14 -20.52 1.70 12.69
N TYR A 15 -21.33 2.44 11.93
CA TYR A 15 -20.84 3.43 10.98
C TYR A 15 -20.04 4.54 11.68
N LEU A 16 -20.57 5.07 12.80
CA LEU A 16 -19.87 6.07 13.60
C LEU A 16 -18.56 5.52 14.19
N PHE A 17 -18.58 4.29 14.70
CA PHE A 17 -17.36 3.63 15.18
C PHE A 17 -16.31 3.50 14.07
N MET A 18 -16.70 3.03 12.89
CA MET A 18 -15.81 2.88 11.74
C MET A 18 -15.24 4.23 11.28
N LEU A 19 -16.06 5.28 11.25
CA LEU A 19 -15.58 6.64 10.96
C LEU A 19 -14.52 7.12 11.95
N ILE A 20 -14.73 6.88 13.25
CA ILE A 20 -13.77 7.25 14.29
C ILE A 20 -12.50 6.41 14.14
N ALA A 21 -12.63 5.09 13.98
CA ALA A 21 -11.51 4.18 13.82
C ALA A 21 -10.65 4.58 12.60
N ILE A 22 -11.26 4.77 11.43
CA ILE A 22 -10.54 5.23 10.23
C ILE A 22 -9.87 6.58 10.46
N ARG A 23 -10.49 7.52 11.21
CA ARG A 23 -9.86 8.83 11.48
C ARG A 23 -8.67 8.74 12.44
N VAL A 24 -8.69 7.78 13.37
CA VAL A 24 -7.60 7.51 14.31
C VAL A 24 -6.46 6.75 13.64
N PHE A 25 -6.78 5.70 12.87
CA PHE A 25 -5.81 4.79 12.26
C PHE A 25 -5.38 5.22 10.84
N GLY A 26 -6.16 6.04 10.14
CA GLY A 26 -6.04 6.32 8.70
C GLY A 26 -5.92 7.81 8.36
N LYS A 27 -4.68 8.32 8.32
CA LYS A 27 -4.32 9.51 7.51
C LYS A 27 -3.66 9.16 6.17
N LYS A 28 -3.31 7.89 5.95
CA LYS A 28 -2.58 7.41 4.76
C LYS A 28 -3.28 6.31 3.95
N GLU A 29 -4.35 5.70 4.46
CA GLU A 29 -4.91 4.47 3.86
C GLU A 29 -5.70 4.71 2.57
N LEU A 30 -6.31 5.89 2.37
CA LEU A 30 -7.16 6.12 1.19
C LEU A 30 -6.42 6.59 -0.08
N SER A 31 -5.15 7.02 0.04
CA SER A 31 -4.42 7.55 -1.13
C SER A 31 -3.73 6.46 -1.94
N GLN A 32 -3.32 5.35 -1.31
CA GLN A 32 -2.70 4.17 -1.92
C GLN A 32 -2.97 2.99 -0.97
N LEU A 33 -4.01 2.20 -1.25
CA LEU A 33 -4.30 0.99 -0.48
C LEU A 33 -3.25 -0.07 -0.81
N ASN A 34 -2.52 -0.54 0.20
CA ASN A 34 -1.68 -1.73 0.06
C ASN A 34 -2.57 -2.99 0.18
N THR A 35 -2.13 -4.14 -0.34
CA THR A 35 -2.76 -5.46 -0.20
C THR A 35 -3.23 -5.77 1.23
N VAL A 36 -2.41 -5.41 2.23
CA VAL A 36 -2.77 -5.60 3.65
C VAL A 36 -4.02 -4.78 4.04
N ASP A 37 -4.16 -3.57 3.52
CA ASP A 37 -5.30 -2.70 3.81
C ASP A 37 -6.59 -3.22 3.16
N VAL A 38 -6.48 -3.79 1.95
CA VAL A 38 -7.61 -4.46 1.30
C VAL A 38 -8.07 -5.67 2.13
N ILE A 39 -7.14 -6.52 2.57
CA ILE A 39 -7.46 -7.67 3.43
C ILE A 39 -8.13 -7.20 4.73
N LEU A 40 -7.62 -6.13 5.36
CA LEU A 40 -8.21 -5.57 6.56
C LEU A 40 -9.68 -5.14 6.33
N ILE A 41 -9.95 -4.39 5.26
CA ILE A 41 -11.30 -3.93 4.93
C ILE A 41 -12.25 -5.12 4.78
N LEU A 42 -11.82 -6.19 4.09
CA LEU A 42 -12.61 -7.41 3.92
C LEU A 42 -12.91 -8.10 5.25
N LEU A 43 -11.91 -8.25 6.12
CA LEU A 43 -12.08 -8.87 7.43
C LEU A 43 -13.01 -8.07 8.34
N ILE A 44 -12.85 -6.74 8.37
CA ILE A 44 -13.72 -5.86 9.16
C ILE A 44 -15.15 -5.91 8.62
N SER A 45 -15.33 -5.87 7.30
CA SER A 45 -16.66 -5.96 6.68
C SER A 45 -17.42 -7.19 7.17
N ASN A 46 -16.77 -8.34 7.22
CA ASN A 46 -17.38 -9.58 7.72
C ASN A 46 -17.63 -9.51 9.25
N ALA A 47 -16.65 -9.07 10.03
CA ALA A 47 -16.79 -8.96 11.48
C ALA A 47 -17.96 -8.05 11.89
N VAL A 48 -18.13 -6.95 11.17
CA VAL A 48 -19.14 -5.92 11.44
C VAL A 48 -20.51 -6.30 10.87
N GLN A 49 -20.57 -7.10 9.80
CA GLN A 49 -21.84 -7.59 9.25
C GLN A 49 -22.67 -8.31 10.32
N ASN A 50 -22.01 -9.17 11.10
CA ASN A 50 -22.65 -9.84 12.22
C ASN A 50 -23.10 -8.84 13.29
N ALA A 51 -22.36 -7.75 13.53
CA ALA A 51 -22.77 -6.68 14.45
C ALA A 51 -24.02 -5.90 14.03
N MET A 52 -24.23 -5.75 12.73
CA MET A 52 -25.35 -4.98 12.19
C MET A 52 -26.66 -5.79 12.20
N VAL A 53 -26.58 -7.10 11.91
CA VAL A 53 -27.78 -7.92 11.60
C VAL A 53 -27.96 -9.13 12.53
N GLY A 54 -26.97 -9.52 13.32
CA GLY A 54 -27.04 -10.75 14.14
C GLY A 54 -27.92 -10.66 15.39
N ASP A 55 -28.41 -11.81 15.87
CA ASP A 55 -29.54 -11.86 16.82
C ASP A 55 -29.19 -11.50 18.28
N ASP A 56 -28.21 -12.14 18.94
CA ASP A 56 -28.11 -12.08 20.41
C ASP A 56 -26.84 -11.43 21.03
N THR A 57 -25.68 -11.41 20.33
CA THR A 57 -24.40 -10.83 20.83
C THR A 57 -23.65 -10.00 19.78
N SER A 58 -24.36 -9.60 18.74
CA SER A 58 -23.83 -9.03 17.51
C SER A 58 -22.99 -7.77 17.71
N LEU A 59 -23.58 -6.71 18.29
CA LEU A 59 -22.99 -5.37 18.24
C LEU A 59 -21.64 -5.29 18.98
N GLY A 60 -21.61 -5.72 20.24
CA GLY A 60 -20.39 -5.67 21.06
C GLY A 60 -19.27 -6.56 20.52
N GLY A 61 -19.62 -7.76 20.08
CA GLY A 61 -18.67 -8.71 19.48
C GLY A 61 -18.06 -8.19 18.19
N GLY A 62 -18.86 -7.66 17.26
CA GLY A 62 -18.34 -7.14 15.99
C GLY A 62 -17.56 -5.83 16.16
N LEU A 63 -17.94 -4.95 17.09
CA LEU A 63 -17.15 -3.76 17.42
C LEU A 63 -15.80 -4.14 18.04
N LEU A 64 -15.77 -5.10 18.96
CA LEU A 64 -14.53 -5.60 19.57
C LEU A 64 -13.63 -6.26 18.51
N ALA A 65 -14.20 -7.10 17.66
CA ALA A 65 -13.48 -7.75 16.57
C ALA A 65 -12.87 -6.72 15.60
N ALA A 66 -13.66 -5.72 15.17
CA ALA A 66 -13.17 -4.63 14.34
C ALA A 66 -12.04 -3.84 15.04
N LEU A 67 -12.19 -3.52 16.33
CA LEU A 67 -11.16 -2.83 17.10
C LEU A 67 -9.85 -3.63 17.16
N VAL A 68 -9.94 -4.93 17.45
CA VAL A 68 -8.77 -5.82 17.49
C VAL A 68 -8.10 -5.87 16.12
N LEU A 69 -8.86 -5.98 15.02
CA LEU A 69 -8.33 -5.98 13.67
C LEU A 69 -7.59 -4.67 13.34
N PHE A 70 -8.16 -3.51 13.70
CA PHE A 70 -7.48 -2.22 13.56
C PHE A 70 -6.18 -2.14 14.36
N LEU A 71 -6.20 -2.60 15.62
CA LEU A 71 -5.00 -2.62 16.47
C LEU A 71 -3.92 -3.54 15.90
N VAL A 72 -4.28 -4.75 15.49
CA VAL A 72 -3.36 -5.71 14.86
C VAL A 72 -2.76 -5.11 13.59
N ASN A 73 -3.57 -4.51 12.70
CA ASN A 73 -3.05 -3.86 11.50
C ASN A 73 -2.06 -2.73 11.84
N PHE A 74 -2.41 -1.90 12.83
CA PHE A 74 -1.54 -0.83 13.32
C PHE A 74 -0.20 -1.37 13.84
N PHE A 75 -0.21 -2.47 14.61
CA PHE A 75 1.00 -3.12 15.09
C PHE A 75 1.83 -3.71 13.95
N ILE A 76 1.19 -4.41 13.01
CA ILE A 76 1.86 -4.98 11.83
C ILE A 76 2.57 -3.86 11.06
N LYS A 77 1.87 -2.78 10.71
CA LYS A 77 2.46 -1.62 10.02
C LYS A 77 3.66 -1.06 10.77
N ARG A 78 3.55 -0.91 12.09
CA ARG A 78 4.63 -0.40 12.94
C ARG A 78 5.82 -1.38 13.03
N MET A 79 5.58 -2.69 12.97
CA MET A 79 6.63 -3.71 12.92
C MET A 79 7.33 -3.75 11.56
N VAL A 80 6.57 -3.68 10.47
CA VAL A 80 7.09 -3.60 9.08
C VAL A 80 8.03 -2.40 8.94
N LEU A 81 7.64 -1.23 9.44
CA LEU A 81 8.49 -0.03 9.42
C LEU A 81 9.79 -0.16 10.23
N LYS A 82 9.79 -0.96 11.31
CA LYS A 82 10.96 -1.11 12.18
C LYS A 82 11.90 -2.22 11.74
N ASN A 83 11.38 -3.26 11.09
CA ASN A 83 12.12 -4.48 10.84
C ASN A 83 12.22 -4.79 9.33
N LYS A 84 13.45 -4.69 8.80
CA LYS A 84 13.76 -4.93 7.39
C LYS A 84 13.36 -6.33 6.91
N PHE A 85 13.23 -7.30 7.81
CA PHE A 85 12.77 -8.65 7.47
C PHE A 85 11.27 -8.65 7.12
N PHE A 86 10.43 -8.08 7.98
CA PHE A 86 8.99 -7.94 7.73
C PHE A 86 8.73 -7.01 6.55
N GLN A 87 9.54 -5.96 6.40
CA GLN A 87 9.53 -5.11 5.21
C GLN A 87 9.70 -5.93 3.93
N LYS A 88 10.67 -6.84 3.85
CA LYS A 88 10.88 -7.67 2.65
C LYS A 88 9.77 -8.68 2.38
N ILE A 89 9.02 -9.10 3.40
CA ILE A 89 7.91 -10.06 3.24
C ILE A 89 6.63 -9.34 2.82
N VAL A 90 6.40 -8.13 3.34
CA VAL A 90 5.14 -7.39 3.16
C VAL A 90 5.23 -6.36 2.03
N GLU A 91 6.37 -5.69 1.86
CA GLU A 91 6.59 -4.68 0.81
C GLU A 91 7.45 -5.27 -0.32
N GLN A 92 6.86 -5.38 -1.51
CA GLN A 92 7.59 -5.78 -2.71
C GLN A 92 8.42 -4.61 -3.23
N LYS A 93 9.71 -4.56 -2.91
CA LYS A 93 10.55 -3.44 -3.35
C LYS A 93 10.41 -3.16 -4.85
N PRO A 94 10.26 -1.89 -5.25
CA PRO A 94 10.21 -1.53 -6.66
C PRO A 94 11.42 -2.06 -7.40
N GLN A 95 11.19 -2.63 -8.59
CA GLN A 95 12.23 -3.27 -9.40
C GLN A 95 12.49 -2.47 -10.67
N VAL A 96 13.75 -2.29 -11.02
CA VAL A 96 14.10 -1.58 -12.26
C VAL A 96 13.89 -2.53 -13.44
N LEU A 97 13.04 -2.13 -14.38
CA LEU A 97 12.77 -2.88 -15.60
C LEU A 97 13.59 -2.37 -16.79
N VAL A 98 13.76 -1.05 -16.89
CA VAL A 98 14.55 -0.41 -17.96
C VAL A 98 15.43 0.67 -17.35
N HIS A 99 16.71 0.69 -17.73
CA HIS A 99 17.63 1.74 -17.34
C HIS A 99 18.34 2.32 -18.57
N LYS A 100 18.12 3.62 -18.84
CA LYS A 100 18.73 4.35 -19.99
C LYS A 100 18.56 3.60 -21.31
N GLY A 101 17.33 3.21 -21.60
CA GLY A 101 16.93 2.48 -22.81
C GLY A 101 17.42 1.04 -22.90
N LYS A 102 17.96 0.48 -21.82
CA LYS A 102 18.36 -0.94 -21.74
C LYS A 102 17.38 -1.69 -20.84
N PRO A 103 16.52 -2.57 -21.40
CA PRO A 103 15.69 -3.46 -20.59
C PRO A 103 16.55 -4.49 -19.86
N ASP A 104 16.16 -4.80 -18.62
CA ASP A 104 16.69 -5.89 -17.82
C ASP A 104 15.82 -7.13 -18.05
N PHE A 105 16.22 -7.96 -19.02
CA PHE A 105 15.47 -9.17 -19.39
C PHE A 105 15.42 -10.21 -18.27
N ASP A 106 16.46 -10.28 -17.43
CA ASP A 106 16.49 -11.21 -16.29
C ASP A 106 15.43 -10.78 -15.25
N MET A 107 15.30 -9.48 -14.99
CA MET A 107 14.28 -8.95 -14.09
C MET A 107 12.87 -9.12 -14.67
N LEU A 108 12.67 -8.78 -15.95
CA LEU A 108 11.39 -8.96 -16.64
C LEU A 108 10.93 -10.42 -16.57
N SER A 109 11.83 -11.37 -16.85
CA SER A 109 11.53 -12.81 -16.74
C SER A 109 11.25 -13.24 -15.31
N LYS A 110 11.97 -12.69 -14.31
CA LYS A 110 11.79 -13.05 -12.90
C LYS A 110 10.45 -12.60 -12.33
N ILE A 111 9.96 -11.44 -12.75
CA ILE A 111 8.67 -10.86 -12.32
C ILE A 111 7.52 -11.35 -13.22
N GLY A 112 7.83 -11.91 -14.39
CA GLY A 112 6.85 -12.44 -15.32
C GLY A 112 6.23 -11.37 -16.24
N ILE A 113 6.92 -10.25 -16.44
CA ILE A 113 6.47 -9.17 -17.33
C ILE A 113 6.91 -9.48 -18.75
N SER A 114 5.94 -9.57 -19.65
CA SER A 114 6.19 -9.78 -21.08
C SER A 114 6.71 -8.51 -21.77
N ALA A 115 7.35 -8.66 -22.92
CA ALA A 115 7.74 -7.51 -23.73
C ALA A 115 6.52 -6.68 -24.13
N ASP A 116 5.40 -7.32 -24.44
CA ASP A 116 4.16 -6.67 -24.87
C ASP A 116 3.57 -5.79 -23.76
N GLU A 117 3.55 -6.28 -22.51
CA GLU A 117 3.13 -5.51 -21.33
C GLU A 117 4.05 -4.30 -21.08
N LEU A 118 5.36 -4.47 -21.24
CA LEU A 118 6.31 -3.36 -21.12
C LEU A 118 6.06 -2.29 -22.18
N TYR A 119 5.83 -2.69 -23.44
CA TYR A 119 5.51 -1.77 -24.52
C TYR A 119 4.12 -1.13 -24.36
N GLU A 120 3.16 -1.84 -23.78
CA GLU A 120 1.86 -1.29 -23.42
C GLU A 120 1.99 -0.17 -22.39
N ALA A 121 2.71 -0.42 -21.29
CA ALA A 121 3.01 0.60 -20.29
C ALA A 121 3.74 1.80 -20.89
N MET A 122 4.68 1.59 -21.82
CA MET A 122 5.34 2.67 -22.55
C MET A 122 4.36 3.53 -23.35
N ARG A 123 3.40 2.90 -24.06
CA ARG A 123 2.37 3.63 -24.83
C ARG A 123 1.43 4.40 -23.91
N GLU A 124 1.02 3.84 -22.77
CA GLU A 124 0.21 4.55 -21.77
C GLU A 124 0.89 5.81 -21.26
N HIS A 125 2.23 5.78 -21.15
CA HIS A 125 3.06 6.92 -20.74
C HIS A 125 3.52 7.80 -21.90
N GLY A 126 3.03 7.56 -23.13
CA GLY A 126 3.35 8.36 -24.31
C GLY A 126 4.78 8.20 -24.83
N VAL A 127 5.45 7.08 -24.54
CA VAL A 127 6.81 6.77 -25.01
C VAL A 127 6.75 5.74 -26.14
N GLU A 128 7.23 6.13 -27.33
CA GLU A 128 7.19 5.26 -28.51
C GLU A 128 8.37 4.27 -28.56
N HIS A 129 9.57 4.70 -28.17
CA HIS A 129 10.76 3.87 -28.28
C HIS A 129 11.44 3.65 -26.94
N ILE A 130 11.92 2.43 -26.72
CA ILE A 130 12.57 2.04 -25.47
C ILE A 130 13.83 2.86 -25.20
N LYS A 131 14.54 3.30 -26.25
CA LYS A 131 15.71 4.18 -26.15
C LYS A 131 15.43 5.51 -25.44
N ASP A 132 14.17 5.96 -25.47
CA ASP A 132 13.74 7.23 -24.90
C ASP A 132 13.30 7.07 -23.42
N VAL A 133 13.29 5.83 -22.91
CA VAL A 133 13.05 5.49 -21.51
C VAL A 133 14.32 5.71 -20.70
N LYS A 134 14.33 6.71 -19.83
CA LYS A 134 15.42 6.94 -18.88
C LYS A 134 15.39 5.94 -17.74
N LEU A 135 14.19 5.64 -17.24
CA LEU A 135 13.95 4.69 -16.16
C LEU A 135 12.53 4.13 -16.29
N ALA A 136 12.37 2.82 -16.21
CA ALA A 136 11.09 2.18 -15.94
C ALA A 136 11.20 1.32 -14.69
N MET A 137 10.22 1.40 -13.80
CA MET A 137 10.18 0.65 -12.56
C MET A 137 8.85 -0.08 -12.41
N PHE A 138 8.91 -1.32 -11.94
CA PHE A 138 7.75 -2.05 -11.44
C PHE A 138 7.52 -1.65 -9.97
N GLU A 139 6.40 -1.02 -9.69
CA GLU A 139 6.05 -0.47 -8.38
C GLU A 139 5.37 -1.52 -7.47
N GLU A 140 5.27 -1.19 -6.19
CA GLU A 140 4.67 -2.05 -5.14
C GLU A 140 3.19 -2.39 -5.39
N ASP A 141 2.47 -1.52 -6.09
CA ASP A 141 1.06 -1.67 -6.45
C ASP A 141 0.84 -2.48 -7.75
N GLY A 142 1.92 -2.94 -8.38
CA GLY A 142 1.88 -3.71 -9.63
C GLY A 142 1.87 -2.85 -10.90
N ASN A 143 1.92 -1.52 -10.77
CA ASN A 143 2.00 -0.62 -11.92
C ASN A 143 3.44 -0.48 -12.42
N ILE A 144 3.60 -0.13 -13.69
CA ILE A 144 4.89 0.24 -14.27
C ILE A 144 4.96 1.76 -14.36
N SER A 145 5.90 2.38 -13.65
CA SER A 145 6.19 3.81 -13.74
C SER A 145 7.29 4.06 -14.77
N ILE A 146 7.14 5.09 -15.61
CA ILE A 146 8.09 5.41 -16.68
C ILE A 146 8.53 6.87 -16.61
N ILE A 147 9.84 7.08 -16.71
CA ILE A 147 10.47 8.38 -16.86
C ILE A 147 11.08 8.47 -18.26
N SER A 148 10.54 9.37 -19.10
CA SER A 148 11.05 9.64 -20.44
C SER A 148 12.20 10.67 -20.43
N GLY A 149 13.03 10.63 -21.48
CA GLY A 149 14.19 11.49 -21.64
C GLY A 149 13.90 12.94 -22.06
N GLU A 150 12.71 13.25 -22.59
CA GLU A 150 12.50 14.47 -23.39
C GLU A 150 11.69 15.62 -22.75
N SER A 151 11.21 15.54 -21.51
CA SER A 151 10.49 16.68 -20.90
C SER A 151 10.98 17.02 -19.49
N VAL A 152 11.56 18.23 -19.36
CA VAL A 152 11.85 19.04 -18.17
C VAL A 152 11.45 18.40 -16.81
N LEU A 153 12.24 17.44 -16.33
CA LEU A 153 12.16 17.04 -14.93
C LEU A 153 12.95 18.04 -14.10
N LYS A 154 12.27 18.77 -13.21
CA LYS A 154 12.94 19.47 -12.11
C LYS A 154 13.71 18.44 -11.31
N HIS A 155 15.02 18.37 -11.53
CA HIS A 155 15.94 17.62 -10.69
C HIS A 155 15.89 18.23 -9.28
N SER A 156 15.03 17.70 -8.40
CA SER A 156 15.21 17.92 -6.96
C SER A 156 16.40 17.07 -6.54
N VAL A 157 17.61 17.63 -6.66
CA VAL A 157 18.82 17.02 -6.10
C VAL A 157 18.68 17.10 -4.58
N TYR A 158 18.06 16.10 -3.96
CA TYR A 158 18.10 15.94 -2.52
C TYR A 158 19.50 15.43 -2.16
N LYS A 159 20.42 16.35 -1.88
CA LYS A 159 21.77 16.05 -1.41
C LYS A 159 21.65 15.42 -0.01
N ARG A 160 21.55 14.09 0.05
CA ARG A 160 21.56 13.35 1.32
C ARG A 160 22.90 13.62 1.99
N LYS A 161 22.92 14.50 2.99
CA LYS A 161 24.12 14.84 3.77
C LYS A 161 24.52 13.59 4.55
N HIS A 162 25.43 12.79 3.97
CA HIS A 162 26.14 11.74 4.70
C HIS A 162 27.01 12.46 5.75
N ASN A 163 26.49 12.64 6.96
CA ASN A 163 27.33 12.87 8.11
C ASN A 163 28.09 11.57 8.37
N HIS A 164 29.28 11.43 7.78
CA HIS A 164 30.30 10.56 8.35
C HIS A 164 30.62 11.12 9.73
N LYS A 165 29.98 10.56 10.77
CA LYS A 165 30.56 10.61 12.12
C LYS A 165 31.85 9.80 12.03
N ASN A 166 32.98 10.48 12.00
CA ASN A 166 34.28 9.85 12.23
C ASN A 166 34.23 9.20 13.62
N LEU A 167 34.16 7.87 13.65
CA LEU A 167 34.57 7.09 14.81
C LEU A 167 36.10 7.02 14.77
N GLN A 168 36.74 8.11 15.16
CA GLN A 168 38.11 8.11 15.65
C GLN A 168 38.08 8.70 17.05
N GLY A 169 38.56 7.92 18.03
CA GLY A 169 38.75 8.36 19.40
C GLY A 169 37.85 7.67 20.42
N ALA A 170 38.09 6.40 20.65
CA ALA A 170 38.01 5.84 22.00
C ALA A 170 39.31 5.06 22.20
N ASN A 171 40.32 5.75 22.74
CA ASN A 171 41.39 5.12 23.49
C ASN A 171 40.80 4.57 24.79
#